data_AF-A0A1F4F1A9-F1
#
_entry.id   AF-A0A1F4F1A9-F1
#
_cell.length_a   1.000
_cell.length_b   1.000
_cell.length_c   1.000
_cell.angle_alpha   90.00
_cell.angle_beta   90.00
_cell.angle_gamma   90.00
#
_symmetry.space_group_name_H-M   'P 1'
#
loop_
_entity.id
_entity.type
_entity.pdbx_description
1 polymer ?
#
loop_
_entity_poly.entity_id
_entity_poly.type
_entity_poly.pdbx_seq_one_letter_code
_entity_poly.pdbx_strand_id
1 'polypeptide(L)'
;MTARFGIDTSILVRLVTGDPEDGFEHCVRRLTALIEREDAEVFASNQVIGETYIALQHHYGVSKPDARAALASVLKSGLVAPLNGAGVFAALEAGAGCGLLDRLIADDYRRAELTTLTLDRKMGGLPQVRRL
;
A
#
# COMPACT_ATOMS: atom_id res chain seq x y z
N MET A 1 -0.97 -7.54 -25.12
CA MET A 1 -1.53 -6.92 -23.91
C MET A 1 -0.58 -7.27 -22.77
N THR A 2 0.00 -6.26 -22.13
CA THR A 2 0.84 -6.39 -20.94
C THR A 2 0.07 -7.11 -19.85
N ALA A 3 0.63 -8.18 -19.27
CA ALA A 3 -0.01 -8.93 -18.19
C ALA A 3 -0.03 -8.10 -16.91
N ARG A 4 -1.12 -8.16 -16.14
CA ARG A 4 -1.30 -7.32 -14.94
C ARG A 4 -1.66 -8.18 -13.75
N PHE A 5 -0.88 -8.09 -12.69
CA PHE A 5 -1.01 -8.91 -11.48
C PHE A 5 -1.29 -8.06 -10.25
N GLY A 6 -2.20 -8.53 -9.39
CA GLY A 6 -2.36 -8.02 -8.03
C GLY A 6 -1.59 -8.91 -7.06
N ILE A 7 -0.85 -8.31 -6.13
CA ILE A 7 -0.15 -9.06 -5.07
C ILE A 7 -0.99 -9.15 -3.81
N ASP A 8 -0.74 -10.17 -3.02
CA ASP A 8 -1.27 -10.34 -1.66
C ASP A 8 -0.39 -9.63 -0.61
N THR A 9 -0.94 -9.42 0.58
CA THR A 9 -0.26 -8.90 1.78
C THR A 9 0.97 -9.74 2.12
N SER A 10 0.90 -11.06 1.94
CA SER A 10 2.07 -11.92 2.18
C SER A 10 3.29 -11.46 1.39
N ILE A 11 3.15 -11.22 0.08
CA ILE A 11 4.24 -10.77 -0.80
C ILE A 11 4.75 -9.39 -0.37
N LEU A 12 3.85 -8.43 -0.14
CA LEU A 12 4.26 -7.07 0.22
C LEU A 12 5.00 -7.03 1.57
N VAL A 13 4.57 -7.84 2.55
CA VAL A 13 5.30 -8.01 3.81
C VAL A 13 6.72 -8.51 3.59
N ARG A 14 6.95 -9.51 2.73
CA ARG A 14 8.31 -10.02 2.46
C ARG A 14 9.17 -8.94 1.84
N LEU A 15 8.64 -8.21 0.86
CA LEU A 15 9.37 -7.13 0.19
C LEU A 15 9.75 -6.00 1.15
N VAL A 16 8.88 -5.68 2.12
CA VAL A 16 9.12 -4.59 3.08
C VAL A 16 10.05 -5.01 4.21
N THR A 17 9.92 -6.24 4.70
CA THR A 17 10.67 -6.71 5.88
C THR A 17 12.00 -7.37 5.53
N GLY A 18 12.12 -7.95 4.34
CA GLY A 18 13.22 -8.84 4.00
C GLY A 18 13.16 -10.19 4.74
N ASP A 19 12.06 -10.51 5.44
CA ASP A 19 11.95 -11.67 6.34
C ASP A 19 10.84 -12.64 5.90
N PRO A 20 11.11 -13.96 5.88
CA PRO A 20 12.45 -14.56 5.92
C PRO A 20 13.23 -14.26 4.64
N GLU A 21 14.55 -14.25 4.73
CA GLU A 21 15.47 -13.83 3.66
C GLU A 21 15.28 -14.66 2.38
N ASP A 22 15.13 -15.97 2.49
CA ASP A 22 14.86 -16.88 1.37
C ASP A 22 13.53 -16.56 0.67
N GLY A 23 12.50 -16.23 1.46
CA GLY A 23 11.21 -15.78 0.98
C GLY A 23 11.27 -14.44 0.24
N PHE A 24 12.05 -13.50 0.76
CA PHE A 24 12.32 -12.21 0.12
C PHE A 24 13.05 -12.38 -1.22
N GLU A 25 14.17 -13.10 -1.23
CA GLU A 25 14.96 -13.35 -2.44
C GLU A 25 14.12 -14.06 -3.51
N HIS A 26 13.31 -15.04 -3.10
CA HIS A 26 12.40 -15.71 -4.00
C HIS A 26 11.39 -14.74 -4.61
N CYS A 27 10.75 -13.88 -3.80
CA CYS A 27 9.78 -12.91 -4.28
C CYS A 27 10.42 -11.94 -5.29
N VAL A 28 11.56 -11.33 -4.94
CA VAL A 28 12.26 -10.40 -5.83
C VAL A 28 12.60 -11.07 -7.15
N ARG A 29 13.24 -12.25 -7.12
CA ARG A 29 13.62 -12.99 -8.34
C ARG A 29 12.42 -13.29 -9.24
N ARG A 30 11.29 -13.70 -8.67
CA ARG A 30 10.08 -14.05 -9.43
C ARG A 30 9.38 -12.83 -10.01
N LEU A 31 9.26 -11.75 -9.25
CA LEU A 31 8.66 -10.50 -9.72
C LEU A 31 9.53 -9.84 -10.80
N THR A 32 10.85 -9.78 -10.61
CA THR A 32 11.78 -9.28 -11.63
C THR A 32 11.66 -10.07 -12.92
N ALA A 33 11.57 -11.41 -12.84
CA ALA A 33 11.39 -12.24 -14.04
C ALA A 33 10.06 -11.96 -14.77
N LEU A 34 8.95 -11.77 -14.04
CA LEU A 34 7.67 -11.37 -14.64
C LEU A 34 7.79 -10.03 -15.38
N ILE A 35 8.40 -9.04 -14.74
CA ILE A 35 8.53 -7.68 -15.31
C ILE A 35 9.46 -7.70 -16.53
N GLU A 36 10.66 -8.26 -16.41
CA GLU A 36 11.69 -8.15 -17.45
C GLU A 36 11.48 -9.11 -18.63
N ARG A 37 10.88 -10.28 -18.39
CA ARG A 37 10.75 -11.33 -19.42
C ARG A 37 9.37 -11.39 -20.03
N GLU A 38 8.34 -11.03 -19.26
CA GLU A 38 6.94 -11.17 -19.67
C GLU A 38 6.25 -9.82 -19.88
N ASP A 39 6.98 -8.69 -19.75
CA ASP A 39 6.43 -7.34 -19.83
C ASP A 39 5.19 -7.20 -18.93
N ALA A 40 5.32 -7.64 -17.68
CA ALA A 40 4.23 -7.64 -16.72
C ALA A 40 4.24 -6.41 -15.80
N GLU A 41 3.05 -5.95 -15.42
CA GLU A 41 2.88 -4.95 -14.36
C GLU A 41 2.35 -5.61 -13.08
N VAL A 42 2.90 -5.21 -11.94
CA VAL A 42 2.58 -5.77 -10.63
C VAL A 42 2.05 -4.68 -9.71
N PHE A 43 0.90 -4.92 -9.08
CA PHE A 43 0.17 -3.92 -8.32
C PHE A 43 -0.16 -4.37 -6.89
N ALA A 44 -0.07 -3.44 -5.94
CA ALA A 44 -0.64 -3.58 -4.60
C ALA A 44 -1.91 -2.73 -4.47
N SER A 45 -3.00 -3.31 -3.98
CA SER A 45 -4.23 -2.57 -3.68
C SER A 45 -4.10 -1.77 -2.37
N ASN A 46 -4.97 -0.78 -2.18
CA ASN A 46 -5.05 -0.03 -0.92
C ASN A 46 -5.32 -0.94 0.28
N GLN A 47 -6.11 -2.00 0.10
CA GLN A 47 -6.32 -3.03 1.14
C GLN A 47 -5.00 -3.72 1.51
N VAL A 48 -4.23 -4.20 0.53
CA VAL A 48 -2.95 -4.91 0.75
C VAL A 48 -1.91 -4.01 1.41
N ILE A 49 -1.85 -2.73 1.00
CA ILE A 49 -0.99 -1.72 1.63
C ILE A 49 -1.41 -1.49 3.08
N GLY A 50 -2.72 -1.38 3.34
CA GLY A 50 -3.28 -1.20 4.68
C GLY A 50 -3.02 -2.39 5.61
N GLU A 51 -3.24 -3.62 5.13
CA GLU A 51 -2.96 -4.84 5.86
C GLU A 51 -1.47 -4.99 6.17
N THR A 52 -0.59 -4.70 5.20
CA THR A 52 0.87 -4.72 5.42
C THR A 52 1.27 -3.70 6.47
N TYR A 53 0.74 -2.47 6.40
CA TYR A 53 1.00 -1.43 7.41
C TYR A 53 0.64 -1.89 8.82
N ILE A 54 -0.50 -2.56 8.99
CA ILE A 54 -0.93 -3.12 10.28
C ILE A 54 -0.05 -4.30 10.70
N ALA A 55 0.27 -5.21 9.78
CA ALA A 55 1.13 -6.36 10.06
C ALA A 55 2.53 -5.92 10.55
N LEU A 56 3.12 -4.91 9.92
CA LEU A 56 4.42 -4.36 10.34
C LEU A 56 4.40 -3.86 11.79
N GLN A 57 3.33 -3.19 12.20
CA GLN A 57 3.19 -2.68 13.56
C GLN A 57 2.94 -3.80 14.58
N HIS A 58 2.02 -4.71 14.29
CA HIS A 58 1.52 -5.67 15.27
C HIS A 58 2.33 -6.97 15.33
N HIS A 59 2.95 -7.38 14.22
CA HIS A 59 3.69 -8.64 14.14
C HIS A 59 5.21 -8.44 14.08
N TYR A 60 5.67 -7.29 13.56
CA TYR A 60 7.10 -6.99 13.42
C TYR A 60 7.58 -5.85 14.34
N GLY A 61 6.68 -5.25 15.13
CA GLY A 61 7.04 -4.18 16.08
C GLY A 61 7.54 -2.88 15.43
N VAL A 62 7.31 -2.70 14.13
CA VAL A 62 7.78 -1.54 13.36
C VAL A 62 6.95 -0.31 13.75
N SER A 63 7.61 0.82 13.95
CA SER A 63 6.93 2.08 14.28
C SER A 63 6.06 2.56 13.11
N LYS A 64 5.02 3.37 13.38
CA LYS A 64 4.16 3.93 12.32
C LYS A 64 4.94 4.71 11.26
N PRO A 65 5.88 5.62 11.62
CA PRO A 65 6.71 6.32 10.64
C PRO A 65 7.58 5.36 9.81
N ASP A 66 8.22 4.38 10.45
CA ASP A 66 9.11 3.45 9.75
C ASP A 66 8.33 2.54 8.80
N ALA A 67 7.15 2.06 9.21
CA ALA A 67 6.28 1.26 8.36
C ALA A 67 5.85 2.03 7.09
N ARG A 68 5.53 3.32 7.23
CA ARG A 68 5.18 4.19 6.09
C ARG A 68 6.38 4.42 5.17
N ALA A 69 7.55 4.68 5.73
CA ALA A 69 8.78 4.89 4.97
C ALA A 69 9.18 3.63 4.19
N ALA A 70 9.10 2.46 4.83
CA ALA A 70 9.44 1.19 4.20
C ALA A 70 8.44 0.81 3.09
N LEU A 71 7.14 0.99 3.31
CA LEU A 71 6.12 0.84 2.25
C LEU A 71 6.37 1.79 1.07
N ALA A 72 6.67 3.06 1.34
CA ALA A 72 6.97 4.03 0.30
C ALA A 72 8.22 3.66 -0.49
N SER A 73 9.25 3.10 0.17
CA SER A 73 10.48 2.63 -0.48
C SER A 73 10.19 1.48 -1.45
N VAL A 74 9.47 0.45 -1.01
CA VAL A 74 9.11 -0.69 -1.88
C VAL A 74 8.23 -0.24 -3.05
N LEU A 75 7.21 0.58 -2.81
CA LEU A 75 6.32 1.06 -3.88
C LEU A 75 7.01 2.01 -4.88
N LYS A 76 8.15 2.60 -4.52
CA LYS A 76 9.00 3.42 -5.42
C LYS A 76 10.10 2.60 -6.12
N SER A 77 10.29 1.33 -5.77
CA SER A 77 11.37 0.47 -6.29
C SER A 77 11.19 0.04 -7.76
N GLY A 78 9.97 0.10 -8.28
CA GLY A 78 9.62 -0.40 -9.62
C GLY A 78 9.19 -1.87 -9.66
N LEU A 79 9.34 -2.63 -8.55
CA LEU A 79 8.87 -4.02 -8.48
C LEU A 79 7.35 -4.14 -8.29
N VAL A 80 6.75 -3.18 -7.60
CA VAL A 80 5.31 -3.15 -7.29
C VAL A 80 4.84 -1.70 -7.32
N ALA A 81 3.78 -1.43 -8.07
CA ALA A 81 3.13 -0.13 -8.12
C ALA A 81 1.84 -0.11 -7.26
N PRO A 82 1.44 1.03 -6.69
CA PRO A 82 0.10 1.15 -6.12
C PRO A 82 -0.95 1.07 -7.23
N LEU A 83 -1.94 0.19 -7.07
CA LEU A 83 -3.07 0.05 -8.02
C LEU A 83 -3.81 1.37 -8.19
N ASN A 84 -3.95 2.12 -7.10
CA ASN A 84 -4.60 3.41 -7.03
C ASN A 84 -3.65 4.59 -7.32
N GLY A 85 -2.52 4.32 -7.99
CA GLY A 85 -1.59 5.32 -8.51
C GLY A 85 -0.92 6.18 -7.44
N ALA A 86 -0.33 7.29 -7.90
CA ALA A 86 0.60 8.10 -7.09
C ALA A 86 -0.02 8.77 -5.84
N GLY A 87 -1.36 8.87 -5.75
CA GLY A 87 -2.05 9.43 -4.59
C GLY A 87 -1.74 8.68 -3.28
N VAL A 88 -1.38 7.40 -3.37
CA VAL A 88 -0.95 6.58 -2.23
C VAL A 88 0.29 7.15 -1.53
N PHE A 89 1.23 7.75 -2.28
CA PHE A 89 2.45 8.31 -1.68
C PHE A 89 2.14 9.49 -0.77
N ALA A 90 1.17 10.35 -1.16
CA ALA A 90 0.71 11.44 -0.30
C ALA A 90 0.07 10.90 1.00
N ALA A 91 -0.62 9.77 0.95
CA ALA A 91 -1.18 9.12 2.13
C ALA A 91 -0.10 8.58 3.08
N LEU A 92 0.96 7.96 2.52
CA LEU A 92 2.10 7.45 3.28
C LEU A 92 2.89 8.59 3.95
N GLU A 93 3.13 9.68 3.23
CA GLU A 93 3.91 10.85 3.68
C GLU A 93 3.13 11.74 4.67
N ALA A 94 1.81 11.64 4.76
CA ALA A 94 0.99 12.49 5.62
C ALA A 94 1.23 12.23 7.12
N GLY A 95 2.07 13.04 7.78
CA GLY A 95 2.46 12.88 9.19
C GLY A 95 1.44 13.34 10.25
N ALA A 96 0.33 13.97 9.84
CA ALA A 96 -0.68 14.52 10.76
C ALA A 96 -2.12 14.25 10.29
N GLY A 97 -3.10 14.47 11.17
CA GLY A 97 -4.52 14.29 10.88
C GLY A 97 -5.01 12.85 11.13
N CYS A 98 -5.86 12.34 10.23
CA CYS A 98 -6.33 10.94 10.28
C CYS A 98 -5.24 9.96 9.81
N GLY A 99 -5.46 8.67 10.11
CA GLY A 99 -4.48 7.61 9.90
C GLY A 99 -4.27 7.26 8.42
N LEU A 100 -3.28 6.40 8.15
CA LEU A 100 -3.04 5.88 6.81
C LEU A 100 -4.26 5.12 6.27
N LEU A 101 -4.85 4.24 7.09
CA LEU A 101 -6.03 3.45 6.69
C LEU A 101 -7.20 4.35 6.28
N ASP A 102 -7.49 5.39 7.06
CA ASP A 102 -8.55 6.36 6.75
C ASP A 102 -8.33 7.01 5.38
N ARG A 103 -7.06 7.31 5.03
CA ARG A 103 -6.69 7.88 3.74
C ARG A 103 -6.86 6.89 2.59
N LEU A 104 -6.47 5.63 2.80
CA LEU A 104 -6.61 4.57 1.81
C LEU A 104 -8.09 4.24 1.54
N ILE A 105 -8.91 4.19 2.58
CA ILE A 105 -10.37 4.00 2.48
C ILE A 105 -11.01 5.15 1.70
N ALA A 106 -10.68 6.40 2.06
CA ALA A 106 -11.21 7.57 1.36
C ALA A 106 -10.79 7.60 -0.12
N ASP A 107 -9.56 7.17 -0.41
CA ASP A 107 -9.04 7.08 -1.78
C ASP A 107 -9.77 6.01 -2.63
N ASP A 108 -10.06 4.84 -2.05
CA ASP A 108 -10.82 3.77 -2.73
C ASP A 108 -12.24 4.25 -3.09
N TYR A 109 -12.97 4.81 -2.13
CA TYR A 109 -14.32 5.32 -2.39
C TYR A 109 -14.32 6.48 -3.39
N ARG A 110 -13.37 7.41 -3.28
CA ARG A 110 -13.22 8.49 -4.25
C ARG A 110 -13.02 7.97 -5.68
N ARG A 111 -12.20 6.93 -5.86
CA ARG A 111 -11.96 6.32 -7.18
C ARG A 111 -13.18 5.59 -7.73
N ALA A 112 -14.02 5.08 -6.85
CA ALA A 112 -15.33 4.55 -7.18
C ALA A 112 -16.42 5.64 -7.37
N GLU A 113 -16.04 6.92 -7.38
CA GLU A 113 -16.95 8.07 -7.48
C GLU A 113 -17.97 8.16 -6.32
N LEU A 114 -17.58 7.67 -5.15
CA LEU A 114 -18.39 7.65 -3.93
C LEU A 114 -17.88 8.67 -2.91
N THR A 115 -18.82 9.29 -2.18
CA THR A 115 -18.50 10.08 -0.97
C THR A 115 -18.36 9.15 0.22
N THR A 116 -17.25 9.26 0.96
CA THR A 116 -17.06 8.45 2.18
C THR A 116 -17.87 9.03 3.33
N LEU A 117 -18.64 8.19 4.03
CA LEU A 117 -19.30 8.55 5.28
C LEU A 117 -18.48 8.05 6.47
N THR A 118 -18.28 8.89 7.48
CA THR A 118 -17.49 8.53 8.68
C THR A 118 -18.05 9.15 9.95
N LEU A 119 -17.76 8.52 11.11
CA LEU A 119 -18.00 9.13 12.42
C LEU A 119 -16.74 9.82 12.97
N ASP A 120 -15.56 9.52 12.39
CA ASP A 120 -14.29 10.08 12.81
C ASP A 120 -14.15 11.54 12.36
N ARG A 121 -13.92 12.42 13.34
CA ARG A 121 -13.80 13.87 13.09
C ARG A 121 -12.61 14.22 12.20
N LYS A 122 -11.47 13.54 12.37
CA LYS A 122 -10.25 13.82 11.60
C LYS A 122 -10.39 13.34 10.17
N MET A 123 -10.98 12.16 9.96
CA MET A 123 -11.27 11.64 8.63
C MET A 123 -12.31 12.49 7.91
N GLY A 124 -13.32 13.01 8.62
CA GLY A 124 -14.31 13.94 8.07
C GLY A 124 -13.74 15.28 7.57
N GLY A 125 -12.47 15.59 7.87
CA GLY A 125 -11.76 16.73 7.30
C GLY A 125 -11.09 16.45 5.94
N LEU A 126 -11.19 15.23 5.41
CA LEU A 126 -10.66 14.88 4.09
C LEU A 126 -11.57 15.35 2.95
N PRO A 127 -11.02 15.62 1.74
CA PRO A 127 -11.82 15.87 0.55
C PRO A 127 -12.75 14.69 0.24
N GLN A 128 -14.00 14.99 -0.17
CA GLN A 128 -15.01 13.98 -0.52
C GLN A 128 -15.30 12.96 0.61
N VAL A 129 -15.13 13.39 1.85
CA VAL A 129 -15.57 12.68 3.04
C VAL A 129 -16.56 13.55 3.80
N ARG A 130 -17.64 12.95 4.30
CA ARG A 130 -18.65 13.60 5.12
C ARG A 130 -18.77 12.90 6.47
N ARG A 131 -18.72 13.69 7.54
CA ARG A 131 -19.03 13.20 8.88
C ARG A 131 -20.55 13.10 9.07
N LEU A 132 -21.02 11.99 9.63
CA LEU A 132 -22.41 11.82 10.08
C LEU A 132 -22.64 12.46 11.45
#